data_AF-A0AAP5YVG9-F1
#
_entry.id   AF-A0AAP5YVG9-F1
#
_cell.length_a   1.000
_cell.length_b   1.000
_cell.length_c   1.000
_cell.angle_alpha   90.00
_cell.angle_beta   90.00
_cell.angle_gamma   90.00
#
_symmetry.space_group_name_H-M   'P 1'
#
loop_
_entity.id
_entity.type
_entity.pdbx_description
1 polymer ?
#
loop_
_entity_poly.entity_id
_entity_poly.type
_entity_poly.pdbx_seq_one_letter_code
_entity_poly.pdbx_strand_id
1 'polypeptide(L)'
;MRLAHKRKVQMKLQKRIKATVANLAAAPKAVKPVAEKAVAPSVAEKAVAEKVVADKKVAAVKTVDVALTPKQQQVLDIVMANAEGINPKGIGLAAGQEDTKAASWATGALKKLLEENLVQKEQLAGNKVIYKAV
;
A
#
# COMPACT_ATOMS: atom_id res chain seq x y z
N MET A 1 -33.72 -17.96 24.52
CA MET A 1 -33.03 -18.28 23.24
C MET A 1 -31.70 -17.55 23.00
N ARG A 2 -31.61 -16.20 23.03
CA ARG A 2 -30.43 -15.42 22.55
C ARG A 2 -29.02 -15.94 22.98
N LEU A 3 -28.84 -16.40 24.21
CA LEU A 3 -27.53 -16.84 24.73
C LEU A 3 -26.92 -18.06 23.98
N ALA A 4 -27.75 -19.02 23.57
CA ALA A 4 -27.28 -20.22 22.86
C ALA A 4 -26.67 -19.88 21.50
N HIS A 5 -27.29 -18.95 20.76
CA HIS A 5 -26.75 -18.45 19.49
C HIS A 5 -25.41 -17.71 19.72
N LYS A 6 -25.33 -16.82 20.72
CA LYS A 6 -24.08 -16.12 21.08
C LYS A 6 -22.93 -17.12 21.38
N ARG A 7 -23.19 -18.16 22.17
CA ARG A 7 -22.22 -19.23 22.46
C ARG A 7 -21.80 -20.00 21.19
N LYS A 8 -22.74 -20.34 20.30
CA LYS A 8 -22.47 -21.04 19.02
C LYS A 8 -21.62 -20.20 18.06
N VAL A 9 -21.82 -18.89 18.00
CA VAL A 9 -20.99 -17.95 17.22
C VAL A 9 -19.57 -17.84 17.79
N GLN A 10 -19.44 -17.65 19.10
CA GLN A 10 -18.12 -17.57 19.78
C GLN A 10 -17.29 -18.84 19.58
N MET A 11 -17.90 -20.02 19.76
CA MET A 11 -17.27 -21.32 19.46
C MET A 11 -16.77 -21.41 18.01
N LYS A 12 -17.54 -20.92 17.03
CA LYS A 12 -17.18 -20.96 15.60
C LYS A 12 -16.04 -19.98 15.27
N LEU A 13 -15.97 -18.84 15.96
CA LEU A 13 -14.88 -17.87 15.85
C LEU A 13 -13.57 -18.43 16.45
N GLN A 14 -13.62 -18.95 17.68
CA GLN A 14 -12.46 -19.54 18.36
C GLN A 14 -11.86 -20.71 17.57
N LYS A 15 -12.69 -21.59 16.99
CA LYS A 15 -12.21 -22.68 16.11
C LYS A 15 -11.44 -22.18 14.89
N ARG A 16 -11.89 -21.09 14.25
CA ARG A 16 -11.18 -20.47 13.11
C ARG A 16 -9.85 -19.84 13.53
N ILE A 17 -9.83 -19.12 14.66
CA ILE A 17 -8.59 -18.52 15.20
C ILE A 17 -7.58 -19.62 15.54
N LYS A 18 -7.98 -20.70 16.22
CA LYS A 18 -7.07 -21.81 16.56
C LYS A 18 -6.52 -22.51 15.30
N ALA A 19 -7.33 -22.70 14.26
CA ALA A 19 -6.87 -23.28 13.00
C ALA A 19 -5.89 -22.37 12.24
N THR A 20 -6.15 -21.06 12.18
CA THR A 20 -5.23 -20.11 11.53
C THR A 20 -3.90 -19.97 12.27
N VAL A 21 -3.91 -19.96 13.61
CA VAL A 21 -2.68 -19.98 14.42
C VAL A 21 -1.90 -21.29 14.23
N ALA A 22 -2.58 -22.45 14.17
CA ALA A 22 -1.92 -23.72 13.88
C ALA A 22 -1.27 -23.74 12.49
N ASN A 23 -1.95 -23.24 11.45
CA ASN A 23 -1.40 -23.17 10.11
C ASN A 23 -0.23 -22.18 9.99
N LEU A 24 -0.25 -21.07 10.75
CA LEU A 24 0.87 -20.13 10.83
C LEU A 24 2.08 -20.72 11.57
N ALA A 25 1.86 -21.55 12.60
CA ALA A 25 2.92 -22.27 13.30
C ALA A 25 3.49 -23.46 12.48
N ALA A 26 2.70 -24.04 11.57
CA ALA A 26 3.09 -25.14 10.70
C ALA A 26 3.77 -24.69 9.39
N ALA A 27 3.87 -23.39 9.12
CA ALA A 27 4.56 -22.87 7.95
C ALA A 27 6.09 -22.88 8.17
N PRO A 28 6.88 -23.70 7.43
CA PRO A 28 8.31 -23.84 7.70
C PRO A 28 9.10 -22.59 7.27
N LYS A 29 9.94 -22.08 8.19
CA LYS A 29 10.98 -21.09 7.86
C LYS A 29 12.13 -21.75 7.09
N ALA A 30 12.00 -21.85 5.77
CA ALA A 30 13.06 -22.36 4.91
C ALA A 30 14.04 -21.24 4.50
N VAL A 31 15.24 -21.24 5.08
CA VAL A 31 16.37 -20.37 4.70
C VAL A 31 17.41 -21.21 3.92
N LYS A 32 18.07 -20.63 2.91
CA LYS A 32 19.09 -21.28 2.06
C LYS A 32 20.32 -21.71 2.87
N PRO A 33 21.07 -22.76 2.47
CA PRO A 33 22.29 -22.51 1.67
C PRO A 33 22.74 -23.58 0.63
N VAL A 34 23.28 -23.09 -0.51
CA VAL A 34 24.53 -23.46 -1.25
C VAL A 34 24.94 -24.93 -1.56
N ALA A 35 25.61 -25.10 -2.74
CA ALA A 35 26.46 -26.23 -3.23
C ALA A 35 25.77 -27.46 -3.89
N GLU A 36 26.34 -28.16 -4.90
CA GLU A 36 27.33 -27.84 -5.96
C GLU A 36 27.34 -28.97 -7.05
N LYS A 37 27.69 -28.66 -8.32
CA LYS A 37 28.03 -29.60 -9.45
C LYS A 37 26.87 -30.49 -9.99
N ALA A 38 26.84 -30.92 -11.27
CA ALA A 38 27.75 -30.72 -12.42
C ALA A 38 27.00 -30.78 -13.80
N VAL A 39 27.54 -30.09 -14.82
CA VAL A 39 27.64 -30.43 -16.28
C VAL A 39 26.35 -30.97 -16.98
N ALA A 40 25.64 -30.29 -17.91
CA ALA A 40 25.99 -29.54 -19.15
C ALA A 40 26.50 -30.41 -20.33
N PRO A 41 26.39 -30.03 -21.64
CA PRO A 41 25.73 -28.88 -22.28
C PRO A 41 24.45 -29.33 -23.08
N SER A 42 23.73 -28.57 -23.92
CA SER A 42 24.16 -27.85 -25.14
C SER A 42 23.09 -26.88 -25.70
N VAL A 43 23.53 -25.98 -26.61
CA VAL A 43 22.81 -24.99 -27.46
C VAL A 43 21.28 -25.14 -27.62
N ALA A 44 20.47 -24.07 -27.68
CA ALA A 44 20.64 -22.60 -27.61
C ALA A 44 19.22 -21.96 -27.45
N GLU A 45 18.93 -20.65 -27.34
CA GLU A 45 19.61 -19.33 -27.28
C GLU A 45 18.57 -18.35 -26.63
N LYS A 46 18.78 -17.11 -26.17
CA LYS A 46 19.92 -16.17 -25.97
C LYS A 46 19.92 -15.77 -24.47
N ALA A 47 21.06 -15.54 -23.81
CA ALA A 47 21.81 -14.26 -23.73
C ALA A 47 20.92 -13.00 -23.49
N VAL A 48 20.85 -12.40 -22.29
CA VAL A 48 21.89 -11.62 -21.53
C VAL A 48 22.12 -10.23 -22.17
N ALA A 49 22.24 -9.09 -21.47
CA ALA A 49 22.39 -8.75 -20.03
C ALA A 49 21.39 -7.62 -19.61
N GLU A 50 21.05 -7.36 -18.34
CA GLU A 50 21.83 -6.76 -17.22
C GLU A 50 22.19 -5.25 -17.35
N LYS A 51 21.84 -4.48 -16.30
CA LYS A 51 22.49 -3.24 -15.79
C LYS A 51 22.26 -1.88 -16.48
N VAL A 52 22.56 -0.83 -15.68
CA VAL A 52 22.62 0.63 -15.95
C VAL A 52 21.25 1.26 -16.29
N VAL A 53 20.54 2.01 -15.43
CA VAL A 53 20.85 3.20 -14.57
C VAL A 53 20.99 4.50 -15.38
N ALA A 54 20.47 5.60 -14.82
CA ALA A 54 20.56 6.98 -15.34
C ALA A 54 19.77 7.26 -16.65
N ASP A 55 19.23 8.46 -16.89
CA ASP A 55 18.92 9.56 -15.96
C ASP A 55 17.75 10.39 -16.53
N LYS A 56 16.82 10.82 -15.66
CA LYS A 56 16.22 12.15 -15.82
C LYS A 56 15.88 12.81 -14.47
N LYS A 57 16.94 13.26 -13.80
CA LYS A 57 16.95 14.56 -13.09
C LYS A 57 16.29 15.61 -14.02
N VAL A 58 15.57 16.64 -13.57
CA VAL A 58 15.59 17.43 -12.33
C VAL A 58 14.11 17.78 -12.04
N ALA A 59 13.60 17.67 -10.81
CA ALA A 59 13.61 18.79 -9.88
C ALA A 59 13.66 18.35 -8.41
N ALA A 60 14.36 19.14 -7.59
CA ALA A 60 14.43 18.95 -6.15
C ALA A 60 13.10 19.38 -5.50
N VAL A 61 12.20 18.42 -5.29
CA VAL A 61 11.12 18.58 -4.31
C VAL A 61 11.75 18.40 -2.93
N LYS A 62 11.42 19.31 -2.00
CA LYS A 62 12.01 19.39 -0.66
C LYS A 62 11.95 18.02 0.02
N THR A 63 13.09 17.52 0.51
CA THR A 63 13.12 16.44 1.49
C THR A 63 12.57 16.96 2.81
N VAL A 64 11.24 16.95 2.93
CA VAL A 64 10.58 17.10 4.22
C VAL A 64 10.89 15.82 4.98
N ASP A 65 11.81 15.90 5.93
CA ASP A 65 12.35 14.76 6.69
C ASP A 65 11.33 14.29 7.75
N VAL A 66 10.19 13.83 7.24
CA VAL A 66 9.05 13.29 7.97
C VAL A 66 8.89 11.86 7.51
N ALA A 67 8.89 10.93 8.47
CA ALA A 67 8.89 9.49 8.23
C ALA A 67 7.51 8.98 7.73
N LEU A 68 7.11 9.42 6.54
CA LEU A 68 5.90 8.99 5.86
C LEU A 68 5.97 7.48 5.55
N THR A 69 4.90 6.74 5.87
CA THR A 69 4.77 5.38 5.36
C THR A 69 4.62 5.40 3.83
N PRO A 70 5.00 4.32 3.11
CA PRO A 70 4.88 4.27 1.64
C PRO A 70 3.47 4.59 1.12
N LYS A 71 2.43 4.31 1.91
CA LYS A 71 1.05 4.68 1.60
C LYS A 71 0.77 6.17 1.74
N GLN A 72 1.33 6.85 2.74
CA GLN A 72 1.22 8.31 2.85
C GLN A 72 1.98 9.00 1.71
N GLN A 73 3.18 8.50 1.37
CA GLN A 73 3.93 9.00 0.22
C GLN A 73 3.12 8.85 -1.08
N GLN A 74 2.61 7.65 -1.39
CA GLN A 74 1.77 7.43 -2.58
C GLN A 74 0.55 8.39 -2.65
N VAL A 75 -0.08 8.69 -1.50
CA VAL A 75 -1.18 9.66 -1.45
C VAL A 75 -0.70 11.09 -1.68
N LEU A 76 0.46 11.48 -1.13
CA LEU A 76 1.07 12.78 -1.36
C LEU A 76 1.47 12.97 -2.83
N ASP A 77 2.12 11.97 -3.43
CA ASP A 77 2.53 11.97 -4.83
C ASP A 77 1.33 12.17 -5.78
N ILE A 78 0.23 11.47 -5.51
CA ILE A 78 -1.03 11.60 -6.27
C ILE A 78 -1.66 12.99 -6.08
N VAL A 79 -1.60 13.57 -4.87
CA VAL A 79 -2.09 14.94 -4.62
C VAL A 79 -1.21 15.98 -5.31
N MET A 80 0.12 15.83 -5.29
CA MET A 80 1.07 16.69 -6.01
C MET A 80 0.87 16.62 -7.53
N ALA A 81 0.53 15.45 -8.08
CA ALA A 81 0.19 15.29 -9.49
C ALA A 81 -1.15 15.95 -9.91
N ASN A 82 -1.97 16.43 -8.96
CA ASN A 82 -3.30 17.01 -9.20
C ASN A 82 -3.41 18.43 -8.64
N ALA A 83 -2.75 19.39 -9.30
CA ALA A 83 -2.65 20.79 -8.85
C ALA A 83 -3.99 21.50 -8.59
N GLU A 84 -5.06 21.15 -9.31
CA GLU A 84 -6.41 21.69 -9.07
C GLU A 84 -7.05 21.20 -7.75
N GLY A 85 -6.49 20.16 -7.14
CA GLY A 85 -6.96 19.52 -5.93
C GLY A 85 -7.90 18.34 -6.21
N ILE A 86 -7.67 17.23 -5.51
CA ILE A 86 -8.33 15.94 -5.76
C ILE A 86 -9.12 15.48 -4.52
N ASN A 87 -10.25 14.79 -4.73
CA ASN A 87 -11.08 14.28 -3.64
C ASN A 87 -10.58 12.91 -3.13
N PRO A 88 -10.93 12.47 -1.90
CA PRO A 88 -10.43 11.20 -1.34
C PRO A 88 -10.74 9.97 -2.20
N LYS A 89 -11.87 9.97 -2.95
CA LYS A 89 -12.20 8.87 -3.84
C LYS A 89 -11.28 8.84 -5.06
N GLY A 90 -11.04 9.98 -5.71
CA GLY A 90 -10.14 10.12 -6.85
C GLY A 90 -8.71 9.72 -6.51
N ILE A 91 -8.22 10.07 -5.32
CA ILE A 91 -6.91 9.63 -4.82
C ILE A 91 -6.83 8.10 -4.78
N GLY A 92 -7.84 7.43 -4.22
CA GLY A 92 -7.87 5.96 -4.17
C GLY A 92 -7.99 5.32 -5.56
N LEU A 93 -8.75 5.92 -6.48
CA LEU A 93 -8.87 5.45 -7.86
C LEU A 93 -7.54 5.58 -8.63
N ALA A 94 -6.85 6.71 -8.49
CA ALA A 94 -5.50 6.91 -9.04
C ALA A 94 -4.46 5.95 -8.42
N ALA A 95 -4.67 5.53 -7.16
CA ALA A 95 -3.90 4.48 -6.50
C ALA A 95 -4.33 3.04 -6.85
N GLY A 96 -5.21 2.86 -7.86
CA GLY A 96 -5.66 1.54 -8.33
C GLY A 96 -6.57 0.78 -7.35
N GLN A 97 -7.22 1.47 -6.41
CA GLN A 97 -8.19 0.86 -5.49
C GLN A 97 -9.58 0.74 -6.14
N GLU A 98 -10.32 -0.31 -5.77
CA GLU A 98 -11.74 -0.46 -6.14
C GLU A 98 -12.58 0.73 -5.66
N ASP A 99 -13.54 1.16 -6.49
CA ASP A 99 -14.49 2.27 -6.25
C ASP A 99 -15.11 2.31 -4.84
N THR A 100 -15.41 1.14 -4.28
CA THR A 100 -16.05 0.96 -2.97
C THR A 100 -15.09 1.19 -1.79
N LYS A 101 -13.78 1.09 -2.01
CA LYS A 101 -12.72 1.20 -1.00
C LYS A 101 -11.86 2.45 -1.17
N ALA A 102 -11.78 3.00 -2.39
CA ALA A 102 -10.92 4.11 -2.77
C ALA A 102 -10.94 5.29 -1.78
N ALA A 103 -12.13 5.78 -1.42
CA ALA A 103 -12.27 6.89 -0.46
C ALA A 103 -11.75 6.53 0.95
N SER A 104 -12.13 5.37 1.49
CA SER A 104 -11.69 4.89 2.81
C SER A 104 -10.20 4.53 2.84
N TRP A 105 -9.61 4.18 1.70
CA TRP A 105 -8.18 3.95 1.58
C TRP A 105 -7.42 5.27 1.72
N ALA A 106 -7.83 6.34 1.04
CA ALA A 106 -7.13 7.62 1.07
C ALA A 106 -7.27 8.37 2.41
N THR A 107 -8.47 8.40 3.02
CA THR A 107 -8.74 9.22 4.22
C THR A 107 -7.82 8.91 5.40
N GLY A 108 -7.42 7.65 5.59
CA GLY A 108 -6.48 7.26 6.65
C GLY A 108 -5.08 7.86 6.51
N ALA A 109 -4.61 8.08 5.28
CA ALA A 109 -3.33 8.74 5.00
C ALA A 109 -3.47 10.28 5.01
N LEU A 110 -4.54 10.79 4.41
CA LEU A 110 -4.83 12.24 4.36
C LEU A 110 -4.93 12.88 5.76
N LYS A 111 -5.40 12.13 6.78
CA LYS A 111 -5.37 12.62 8.16
C LYS A 111 -3.96 13.00 8.62
N LYS A 112 -2.95 12.20 8.28
CA LYS A 112 -1.55 12.46 8.67
C LYS A 112 -0.93 13.59 7.85
N LEU A 113 -1.15 13.60 6.54
CA LEU A 113 -0.67 14.68 5.67
C LEU A 113 -1.27 16.06 6.02
N LEU A 114 -2.46 16.09 6.63
CA LEU A 114 -3.04 17.30 7.25
C LEU A 114 -2.34 17.68 8.57
N GLU A 115 -2.10 16.70 9.46
CA GLU A 115 -1.39 16.92 10.73
C GLU A 115 0.06 17.39 10.51
N GLU A 116 0.71 16.92 9.44
CA GLU A 116 2.08 17.27 9.02
C GLU A 116 2.14 18.51 8.10
N ASN A 117 0.99 19.16 7.84
CA ASN A 117 0.82 20.36 6.99
C ASN A 117 1.32 20.22 5.53
N LEU A 118 1.45 18.99 5.03
CA LEU A 118 1.88 18.66 3.66
C LEU A 118 0.76 18.81 2.63
N VAL A 119 -0.50 18.73 3.08
CA VAL A 119 -1.69 18.79 2.24
C VAL A 119 -2.75 19.67 2.89
N GLN A 120 -3.25 20.68 2.17
CA GLN A 120 -4.36 21.51 2.60
C GLN A 120 -5.70 20.88 2.17
N LYS A 121 -6.66 20.84 3.10
CA LYS A 121 -8.06 20.50 2.83
C LYS A 121 -8.81 21.78 2.45
N GLU A 122 -9.38 21.81 1.25
CA GLU A 122 -10.26 22.87 0.78
C GLU A 122 -11.68 22.31 0.60
N GLN A 123 -12.68 23.07 1.05
CA GLN A 123 -14.09 22.73 0.82
C GLN A 123 -14.63 23.62 -0.29
N LEU A 124 -14.87 23.01 -1.45
CA LEU A 124 -15.55 23.66 -2.56
C LEU A 124 -17.05 23.79 -2.24
N ALA A 125 -17.77 24.58 -3.04
CA ALA A 125 -19.21 24.82 -2.85
C ALA A 125 -20.03 23.54 -2.58
N GLY A 126 -20.84 23.58 -1.51
CA GLY A 126 -21.58 22.42 -1.01
C GLY A 126 -20.72 21.47 -0.16
N ASN A 127 -20.96 20.16 -0.30
CA ASN A 127 -20.29 19.11 0.50
C ASN A 127 -19.05 18.52 -0.20
N LYS A 128 -18.50 19.17 -1.24
CA LYS A 128 -17.36 18.64 -2.02
C LYS A 128 -16.04 19.06 -1.37
N VAL A 129 -15.36 18.10 -0.74
CA VAL A 129 -14.00 18.29 -0.21
C VAL A 129 -12.95 17.89 -1.25
N ILE A 130 -11.94 18.73 -1.43
CA ILE A 130 -10.73 18.47 -2.21
C ILE A 130 -9.48 18.68 -1.35
N TYR A 131 -8.37 18.10 -1.80
CA TYR A 131 -7.07 18.12 -1.13
C TYR A 131 -6.01 18.57 -2.13
N LYS A 132 -5.20 19.56 -1.74
CA LYS A 132 -4.11 20.16 -2.53
C LYS A 132 -2.79 20.04 -1.76
N ALA A 133 -1.66 19.90 -2.46
CA ALA A 133 -0.34 20.01 -1.84
C ALA A 133 -0.08 21.47 -1.41
N VAL A 134 0.86 21.66 -0.47
CA VAL A 134 1.29 22.95 0.08
C VAL A 134 2.67 23.34 -0.46
#